data_AF-A0A1M3QGF7-F1
#
_entry.id   AF-A0A1M3QGF7-F1
#
_cell.length_a   1.000
_cell.length_b   1.000
_cell.length_c   1.000
_cell.angle_alpha   90.00
_cell.angle_beta   90.00
_cell.angle_gamma   90.00
#
_symmetry.space_group_name_H-M   'P 1'
#
loop_
_entity.id
_entity.type
_entity.pdbx_description
1 polymer ?
#
loop_
_entity_poly.entity_id
_entity_poly.type
_entity_poly.pdbx_seq_one_letter_code
_entity_poly.pdbx_strand_id
1 'polypeptide(L)'
;MSSHEHHTEHGVASPEITFAHEPAPNTKRIWKTFWILLVLTIAELALGLSHYAFHLEGFLLLFVKGAMIILSLCKAVYIVSIFMHLGDEIRNMRLTVLVPLLLFIWFILAFLWDGVAWRNLRNRYDKPATEQQAVPHDQHKPKAD
;
A
#
# COMPACT_ATOMS: atom_id res chain seq x y z
N MET A 1 37.50 -50.78 61.38
CA MET A 1 36.26 -50.31 60.74
C MET A 1 36.61 -49.02 60.01
N SER A 2 37.07 -49.14 58.76
CA SER A 2 37.59 -48.06 57.90
C SER A 2 36.40 -47.46 57.14
N SER A 3 36.09 -46.19 57.39
CA SER A 3 36.38 -45.02 56.53
C SER A 3 35.26 -44.72 55.54
N HIS A 4 34.75 -43.47 55.67
CA HIS A 4 34.23 -42.57 54.64
C HIS A 4 33.32 -43.12 53.55
N GLU A 5 32.14 -42.50 53.38
CA GLU A 5 31.85 -41.78 52.13
C GLU A 5 31.00 -40.53 52.40
N HIS A 6 31.48 -39.43 51.82
CA HIS A 6 30.99 -38.07 51.91
C HIS A 6 30.20 -37.84 50.61
N HIS A 7 28.88 -37.67 50.69
CA HIS A 7 28.09 -37.35 49.49
C HIS A 7 28.46 -35.95 49.03
N THR A 8 29.23 -35.93 47.94
CA THR A 8 29.81 -34.75 47.30
C THR A 8 28.82 -34.25 46.25
N GLU A 9 28.73 -32.93 46.13
CA GLU A 9 27.78 -32.18 45.34
C GLU A 9 27.76 -32.57 43.86
N HIS A 10 26.56 -32.75 43.30
CA HIS A 10 26.35 -32.72 41.85
C HIS A 10 26.04 -31.28 41.40
N GLY A 11 27.04 -30.41 41.53
CA GLY A 11 27.12 -29.17 40.76
C GLY A 11 27.58 -29.47 39.34
N VAL A 12 26.73 -30.08 38.52
CA VAL A 12 27.00 -30.16 37.07
C VAL A 12 26.55 -28.83 36.47
N ALA A 13 27.48 -27.88 36.47
CA ALA A 13 27.41 -26.70 35.63
C ALA A 13 27.11 -27.16 34.20
N SER A 14 25.88 -26.92 33.72
CA SER A 14 25.58 -27.07 32.30
C SER A 14 26.56 -26.16 31.57
N PRO A 15 27.40 -26.68 30.66
CA PRO A 15 28.07 -25.82 29.71
C PRO A 15 26.95 -25.20 28.89
N GLU A 16 26.67 -23.91 29.11
CA GLU A 16 25.84 -23.12 28.22
C GLU A 16 26.50 -23.21 26.84
N ILE A 17 26.00 -24.12 26.00
CA ILE A 17 26.47 -24.25 24.63
C ILE A 17 25.98 -23.01 23.90
N THR A 18 26.80 -21.96 23.98
CA THR A 18 26.66 -20.78 23.12
C THR A 18 27.06 -21.22 21.73
N PHE A 19 26.12 -21.81 21.00
CA PHE A 19 26.26 -22.01 19.56
C PHE A 19 26.40 -20.62 18.94
N ALA A 20 27.59 -20.30 18.46
CA ALA A 20 27.81 -19.10 17.66
C ALA A 20 26.80 -19.11 16.51
N HIS A 21 25.84 -18.19 16.56
CA HIS A 21 24.81 -18.06 15.53
C HIS A 21 25.50 -17.87 14.18
N GLU A 22 25.33 -18.82 13.26
CA GLU A 22 25.83 -18.70 11.90
C GLU A 22 25.28 -17.38 11.30
N PRO A 23 26.11 -16.53 10.67
CA PRO A 23 25.64 -15.28 10.10
C PRO A 23 24.53 -15.57 9.09
N ALA A 24 23.34 -15.05 9.36
CA ALA A 24 22.14 -15.28 8.57
C ALA A 24 22.44 -15.18 7.05
N PRO A 25 22.22 -16.25 6.26
CA PRO A 25 22.70 -16.35 4.87
C PRO A 25 22.05 -15.35 3.88
N ASN A 26 21.13 -14.50 4.35
CA ASN A 26 20.24 -13.71 3.50
C ASN A 26 20.54 -12.20 3.48
N THR A 27 21.47 -11.70 4.30
CA THR A 27 21.75 -10.25 4.44
C THR A 27 22.18 -9.59 3.13
N LYS A 28 22.98 -10.29 2.29
CA LYS A 28 23.44 -9.77 0.99
C LYS A 28 22.29 -9.52 0.02
N ARG A 29 21.26 -10.37 0.04
CA ARG A 29 20.09 -10.24 -0.83
C ARG A 29 19.22 -9.07 -0.42
N ILE A 30 19.04 -8.89 0.88
CA ILE A 30 18.28 -7.77 1.45
C ILE A 30 18.94 -6.44 1.04
N TRP A 31 20.27 -6.35 1.17
CA TRP A 31 21.02 -5.17 0.76
C TRP A 31 20.91 -4.87 -0.74
N LYS A 32 21.03 -5.89 -1.61
CA LYS A 32 20.83 -5.71 -3.06
C LYS A 32 19.43 -5.18 -3.38
N THR A 33 18.43 -5.74 -2.71
CA THR A 33 17.01 -5.38 -2.90
C THR A 33 16.75 -3.96 -2.44
N PHE A 34 17.27 -3.59 -1.27
CA PHE A 34 17.22 -2.25 -0.74
C PHE A 34 17.78 -1.23 -1.72
N TRP A 35 18.97 -1.47 -2.28
CA TRP A 35 19.56 -0.55 -3.27
C TRP A 35 18.72 -0.42 -4.54
N ILE A 36 18.18 -1.51 -5.06
CA ILE A 36 17.31 -1.49 -6.24
C ILE A 36 16.05 -0.66 -5.98
N LEU A 37 15.42 -0.87 -4.82
CA LEU A 37 14.23 -0.13 -4.41
C LEU A 37 14.51 1.33 -4.12
N LEU A 38 15.66 1.63 -3.53
CA LEU A 38 16.11 2.99 -3.27
C LEU A 38 16.25 3.75 -4.59
N VAL A 39 16.96 3.16 -5.57
CA VAL A 39 17.11 3.77 -6.91
C VAL A 39 15.74 3.95 -7.57
N LEU A 40 14.87 2.95 -7.51
CA LEU A 40 13.53 3.05 -8.09
C LEU A 40 12.69 4.16 -7.43
N THR A 41 12.81 4.32 -6.11
CA THR A 41 12.10 5.36 -5.35
C THR A 41 12.66 6.76 -5.64
N ILE A 42 13.98 6.90 -5.78
CA ILE A 42 14.60 8.17 -6.18
C ILE A 42 14.18 8.53 -7.62
N ALA A 43 14.17 7.56 -8.53
CA ALA A 43 13.73 7.77 -9.91
C ALA A 43 12.25 8.21 -9.98
N GLU A 44 11.37 7.56 -9.21
CA GLU A 44 9.97 7.94 -9.09
C GLU A 44 9.83 9.37 -8.54
N LEU A 45 10.54 9.70 -7.45
CA LEU A 45 10.51 11.06 -6.90
C LEU A 45 11.04 12.11 -7.89
N ALA A 46 12.13 11.80 -8.61
CA ALA A 46 12.71 12.69 -9.61
C ALA A 46 11.73 12.94 -10.77
N LEU A 47 11.02 11.90 -11.23
CA LEU A 47 9.95 12.05 -12.22
C LEU A 47 8.81 12.93 -11.70
N GLY A 48 8.38 12.72 -10.46
CA GLY A 48 7.37 13.57 -9.81
C GLY A 48 7.80 15.03 -9.68
N LEU A 49 9.06 15.27 -9.30
CA LEU A 49 9.62 16.62 -9.19
C LEU A 49 9.80 17.28 -10.56
N SER A 50 10.23 16.52 -11.57
CA SER A 50 10.38 17.02 -12.95
C SER A 50 9.04 17.45 -13.53
N HIS A 51 7.96 16.71 -13.25
CA HIS A 51 6.60 17.11 -13.62
C HIS A 51 6.14 18.40 -12.92
N TYR A 52 6.56 18.63 -11.68
CA TYR A 52 6.24 19.87 -10.97
C TYR A 52 7.06 21.07 -11.48
N ALA A 53 8.34 20.86 -11.78
CA ALA A 53 9.26 21.91 -12.20
C ALA A 53 9.07 22.32 -13.67
N PHE A 54 8.83 21.35 -14.55
CA PHE A 54 8.57 21.58 -15.96
C PHE A 54 7.07 21.40 -16.18
N HIS A 55 6.35 22.46 -16.53
CA HIS A 55 4.94 22.39 -16.91
C HIS A 55 4.81 21.63 -18.23
N LEU A 56 4.90 20.31 -18.16
CA LEU A 56 4.82 19.41 -19.30
C LEU A 56 3.37 19.37 -19.79
N GLU A 57 3.10 19.73 -21.03
CA GLU A 57 1.74 19.71 -21.58
C GLU A 57 1.51 18.52 -22.52
N GLY A 58 0.25 18.09 -22.63
CA GLY A 58 -0.19 17.08 -23.61
C GLY A 58 0.19 15.63 -23.27
N PHE A 59 0.63 14.88 -24.30
CA PHE A 59 0.88 13.43 -24.21
C PHE A 59 2.00 13.08 -23.21
N LEU A 60 3.01 13.95 -23.08
CA LEU A 60 4.12 13.76 -22.14
C LEU A 60 3.65 13.78 -20.69
N LEU A 61 2.66 14.61 -20.35
CA LEU A 61 2.05 14.64 -19.02
C LEU A 61 1.39 13.31 -18.67
N LEU A 62 0.62 12.76 -19.61
CA LEU A 62 -0.05 11.47 -19.44
C LEU A 62 0.96 10.33 -19.32
N PHE A 63 2.03 10.36 -20.12
CA PHE A 63 3.11 9.41 -20.03
C PHE A 63 3.82 9.45 -18.67
N VAL A 64 4.18 10.65 -18.18
CA VAL A 64 4.84 10.80 -16.88
C VAL A 64 3.91 10.36 -15.74
N LYS A 65 2.63 10.72 -15.76
CA LYS A 65 1.64 10.23 -14.78
C LYS A 65 1.48 8.71 -14.82
N GLY A 66 1.42 8.11 -16.02
CA GLY A 66 1.35 6.67 -16.19
C GLY A 66 2.62 5.97 -15.68
N ALA A 67 3.79 6.49 -16.03
CA ALA A 67 5.08 5.99 -15.58
C ALA A 67 5.19 6.04 -14.06
N MET A 68 4.78 7.15 -13.43
CA MET A 68 4.74 7.28 -11.96
C MET A 68 3.93 6.16 -11.33
N ILE A 69 2.69 5.94 -11.80
CA ILE A 69 1.81 4.87 -11.26
C ILE A 69 2.44 3.50 -11.46
N ILE A 70 2.98 3.21 -12.65
CA ILE A 70 3.59 1.92 -12.97
C ILE A 70 4.82 1.68 -12.07
N LEU A 71 5.69 2.67 -11.88
CA LEU A 71 6.86 2.55 -11.01
C LEU A 71 6.43 2.31 -9.55
N SER A 72 5.38 2.99 -9.06
CA SER A 72 4.83 2.76 -7.72
C SER A 72 4.26 1.34 -7.55
N LEU A 73 3.61 0.79 -8.59
CA LEU A 73 3.10 -0.59 -8.57
C LEU A 73 4.24 -1.60 -8.65
N CYS A 74 5.22 -1.36 -9.53
CA CYS A 74 6.40 -2.21 -9.68
C CYS A 74 7.18 -2.31 -8.36
N LYS A 75 7.43 -1.21 -7.63
CA LYS A 75 8.06 -1.32 -6.30
C LYS A 75 7.20 -2.16 -5.37
N ALA A 76 5.89 -1.92 -5.29
CA ALA A 76 5.03 -2.62 -4.33
C ALA A 76 5.06 -4.13 -4.56
N VAL A 77 4.96 -4.58 -5.81
CA VAL A 77 5.08 -6.01 -6.17
C VAL A 77 6.49 -6.54 -5.91
N TYR A 78 7.54 -5.77 -6.21
CA TYR A 78 8.93 -6.17 -5.96
C TYR A 78 9.26 -6.31 -4.47
N ILE A 79 8.74 -5.41 -3.63
CA ILE A 79 8.81 -5.49 -2.16
C ILE A 79 8.22 -6.83 -1.71
N VAL A 80 6.96 -7.09 -2.09
CA VAL A 80 6.23 -8.28 -1.66
C VAL A 80 6.90 -9.55 -2.20
N SER A 81 7.38 -9.55 -3.44
CA SER A 81 8.02 -10.73 -4.02
C SER A 81 9.38 -11.06 -3.39
N ILE A 82 10.18 -10.06 -3.01
CA ILE A 82 11.55 -10.30 -2.53
C ILE A 82 11.66 -10.31 -1.01
N PHE A 83 11.02 -9.38 -0.30
CA PHE A 83 11.01 -9.42 1.16
C PHE A 83 10.22 -10.62 1.70
N MET A 84 9.34 -11.20 0.89
CA MET A 84 8.63 -12.44 1.22
C MET A 84 9.17 -13.67 0.49
N HIS A 85 10.43 -13.65 0.05
CA HIS A 85 11.09 -14.83 -0.50
C HIS A 85 11.47 -15.83 0.62
N LEU A 86 10.45 -16.45 1.21
CA LEU A 86 10.53 -17.62 2.10
C LEU A 86 9.90 -18.86 1.42
N GLY A 87 10.06 -18.93 0.08
CA GLY A 87 9.02 -19.47 -0.80
C GLY A 87 9.03 -20.96 -1.15
N ASP A 88 10.07 -21.72 -0.83
CA ASP A 88 10.02 -23.18 -0.98
C ASP A 88 9.65 -23.89 0.33
N GLU A 89 9.67 -23.17 1.47
CA GLU A 89 9.38 -23.73 2.78
C GLU A 89 8.05 -23.21 3.39
N ILE A 90 7.56 -22.00 3.01
CA ILE A 90 6.46 -21.34 3.72
C ILE A 90 5.45 -20.60 2.82
N ARG A 91 4.84 -21.30 1.85
CA ARG A 91 3.75 -20.77 1.01
C ARG A 91 2.62 -20.09 1.81
N ASN A 92 2.34 -20.56 3.03
CA ASN A 92 1.36 -19.98 3.95
C ASN A 92 1.72 -18.58 4.44
N MET A 93 3.01 -18.25 4.59
CA MET A 93 3.44 -16.94 5.07
C MET A 93 3.28 -15.84 4.02
N ARG A 94 3.29 -16.19 2.73
CA ARG A 94 2.97 -15.23 1.65
C ARG A 94 1.49 -14.87 1.67
N LEU A 95 0.62 -15.84 1.96
CA LEU A 95 -0.83 -15.65 2.05
C LEU A 95 -1.21 -14.68 3.19
N THR A 96 -0.54 -14.73 4.35
CA THR A 96 -0.85 -13.84 5.47
C THR A 96 -0.56 -12.37 5.22
N VAL A 97 0.30 -12.03 4.25
CA VAL A 97 0.54 -10.64 3.82
C VAL A 97 -0.25 -10.29 2.55
N LEU A 98 -0.42 -11.22 1.62
CA LEU A 98 -1.24 -10.98 0.42
C LEU A 98 -2.73 -10.80 0.75
N VAL A 99 -3.27 -11.57 1.71
CA VAL A 99 -4.69 -11.47 2.12
C VAL A 99 -5.04 -10.08 2.66
N PRO A 100 -4.35 -9.52 3.66
CA PRO A 100 -4.64 -8.16 4.12
C PRO A 100 -4.37 -7.11 3.06
N LEU A 101 -3.36 -7.29 2.19
CA LEU A 101 -3.11 -6.38 1.06
C LEU A 101 -4.28 -6.38 0.06
N LEU A 102 -4.81 -7.56 -0.27
CA LEU A 102 -5.93 -7.72 -1.19
C LEU A 102 -7.23 -7.19 -0.58
N LEU A 103 -7.48 -7.47 0.71
CA LEU A 103 -8.62 -6.91 1.43
C LEU A 103 -8.54 -5.38 1.51
N PHE A 104 -7.35 -4.81 1.67
CA PHE A 104 -7.17 -3.35 1.67
C PHE A 104 -7.55 -2.74 0.31
N ILE A 105 -7.08 -3.32 -0.80
CA ILE A 105 -7.44 -2.86 -2.15
C ILE A 105 -8.95 -3.03 -2.38
N TRP A 106 -9.51 -4.20 -2.08
CA TRP A 106 -10.94 -4.48 -2.22
C TRP A 106 -11.79 -3.49 -1.40
N PHE A 107 -11.38 -3.21 -0.17
CA PHE A 107 -12.04 -2.24 0.71
C PHE A 107 -12.05 -0.83 0.11
N ILE A 108 -10.92 -0.33 -0.40
CA ILE A 108 -10.86 0.97 -1.08
C ILE A 108 -11.85 1.01 -2.26
N LEU A 109 -11.90 -0.05 -3.07
CA LEU A 109 -12.82 -0.12 -4.21
C LEU A 109 -14.29 -0.14 -3.76
N ALA A 110 -14.63 -0.92 -2.74
CA ALA A 110 -15.99 -1.00 -2.20
C ALA A 110 -16.45 0.36 -1.65
N PHE A 111 -15.60 1.04 -0.87
CA PHE A 111 -15.89 2.38 -0.35
C PHE A 111 -15.97 3.44 -1.44
N LEU A 112 -15.15 3.35 -2.49
CA LEU A 112 -15.23 4.28 -3.61
C LEU A 112 -16.54 4.10 -4.39
N TRP A 113 -16.96 2.85 -4.60
CA TRP A 113 -18.22 2.54 -5.28
C TRP A 113 -19.42 3.00 -4.46
N ASP A 114 -19.44 2.70 -3.15
CA ASP A 114 -20.49 3.13 -2.24
C ASP A 114 -20.53 4.66 -2.09
N GLY A 115 -19.38 5.31 -2.04
CA GLY A 115 -19.26 6.77 -2.05
C GLY A 115 -19.82 7.41 -3.33
N VAL A 116 -19.58 6.80 -4.50
CA VAL A 116 -20.18 7.24 -5.77
C VAL A 116 -21.69 7.03 -5.77
N ALA A 117 -22.18 5.90 -5.26
CA ALA A 117 -23.60 5.63 -5.12
C ALA A 117 -24.26 6.67 -4.19
N TRP A 118 -23.71 6.90 -3.01
CA TRP A 118 -24.15 7.91 -2.06
C TRP A 118 -24.22 9.31 -2.68
N ARG A 119 -23.15 9.72 -3.39
CA ARG A 119 -23.10 11.00 -4.13
C ARG A 119 -24.21 11.09 -5.17
N ASN A 120 -24.49 10.00 -5.89
CA ASN A 120 -25.54 9.99 -6.90
C ASN A 120 -26.93 10.10 -6.27
N LEU A 121 -27.18 9.44 -5.13
CA LEU A 121 -28.46 9.53 -4.41
C LEU A 121 -28.71 10.95 -3.89
N ARG A 122 -27.74 11.58 -3.20
CA ARG A 122 -27.91 12.97 -2.74
C ARG A 122 -28.21 13.94 -3.89
N ASN A 123 -27.57 13.76 -5.05
CA ASN A 123 -27.79 14.66 -6.19
C ASN A 123 -29.18 14.47 -6.83
N ARG A 124 -29.83 13.32 -6.57
CA ARG A 124 -31.18 13.00 -7.09
C ARG A 124 -32.29 13.45 -6.15
N TYR A 125 -32.09 13.35 -4.84
CA TYR A 125 -33.12 13.61 -3.83
C TYR A 125 -32.96 14.95 -3.09
N ASP A 126 -31.74 15.49 -3.02
CA ASP A 126 -31.41 16.71 -2.28
C ASP A 126 -31.11 17.87 -3.26
N LYS A 127 -32.09 18.18 -4.11
CA LYS A 127 -32.02 19.35 -4.99
C LYS A 127 -32.19 20.60 -4.13
N PRO A 128 -31.25 21.57 -4.12
CA PRO A 128 -31.48 22.85 -3.44
C PRO A 128 -32.72 23.50 -4.07
N ALA A 129 -33.59 24.06 -3.21
CA ALA A 129 -34.91 24.59 -3.53
C ALA A 129 -34.86 25.87 -4.40
N THR A 130 -34.28 25.80 -5.61
CA THR A 130 -34.13 26.96 -6.50
C THR A 130 -34.68 26.72 -7.91
N GLU A 131 -35.20 25.53 -8.24
CA GLU A 131 -35.73 25.24 -9.58
C GLU A 131 -37.19 24.75 -9.60
N GLN A 132 -37.96 25.03 -8.54
CA GLN A 132 -39.42 24.99 -8.64
C GLN A 132 -39.92 26.41 -8.92
N GLN A 133 -40.38 26.62 -10.15
CA GLN A 133 -41.20 27.75 -10.62
C GLN A 133 -40.48 29.06 -10.97
N ALA A 134 -39.82 29.08 -12.13
CA ALA A 134 -40.03 30.20 -13.06
C ALA A 134 -41.11 29.77 -14.06
N VAL A 135 -42.37 29.84 -13.64
CA VAL A 135 -43.50 29.76 -14.58
C VAL A 135 -43.38 30.98 -15.51
N PRO A 136 -43.42 30.82 -16.85
CA PRO A 136 -43.43 31.98 -17.74
C PRO A 136 -44.68 32.78 -17.41
N HIS A 137 -44.51 34.00 -16.92
CA HIS A 137 -45.63 34.90 -16.67
C HIS A 137 -46.13 35.35 -18.05
N ASP A 138 -47.12 34.62 -18.60
CA ASP A 138 -47.83 35.01 -19.81
C ASP A 138 -48.39 36.42 -19.59
N GLN A 139 -47.87 37.38 -20.37
CA GLN A 139 -48.37 38.75 -20.37
C GLN A 139 -49.72 38.77 -21.10
N HIS A 140 -50.80 38.64 -20.34
CA HIS A 140 -52.12 39.04 -20.81
C HIS A 140 -52.15 40.58 -20.90
N LYS A 141 -51.86 41.12 -22.09
CA LYS A 141 -52.14 42.51 -22.45
C LYS A 141 -53.58 42.57 -22.99
N PRO A 142 -54.55 43.18 -22.29
CA PRO A 142 -55.80 43.50 -22.93
C PRO A 142 -55.57 44.66 -23.90
N LYS A 143 -56.17 44.49 -25.07
CA LYS A 143 -56.21 45.40 -26.21
C LYS A 143 -56.80 46.75 -25.76
N ALA A 144 -56.19 47.85 -26.23
CA ALA A 144 -56.73 49.18 -26.07
C ALA A 144 -57.91 49.36 -27.03
N ASP A 145 -59.04 49.78 -26.47
CA ASP A 145 -60.19 50.36 -27.18
C ASP A 145 -60.24 51.84 -26.82
#